data_AF-A0A7J4P064-F1
#
_entry.id   AF-A0A7J4P064-F1
#
_cell.length_a   1.000
_cell.length_b   1.000
_cell.length_c   1.000
_cell.angle_alpha   90.00
_cell.angle_beta   90.00
_cell.angle_gamma   90.00
#
_symmetry.space_group_name_H-M   'P 1'
#
loop_
_entity.id
_entity.type
_entity.pdbx_description
1 polymer ?
#
loop_
_entity_poly.entity_id
_entity_poly.type
_entity_poly.pdbx_seq_one_letter_code
_entity_poly.pdbx_strand_id
1 'polypeptide(L)'
;MKLRLLASTPSVDALIATAMLTTTSGAAPSNLYHRLSANPVKVAEIVGRLEVQHGSIIEHNRLDWLLEAEESDVLKVLISNRFFTFTRLGSNQWLVSANLRAVVEYTAEGGEFAELLLESIKEKWPQVHAFGGRKP
;
A
#
# COMPACT_ATOMS: atom_id res chain seq x y z
N MET A 1 11.27 8.08 14.76
CA MET A 1 10.28 8.73 13.87
C MET A 1 8.85 8.56 14.42
N LYS A 2 7.85 9.33 13.96
CA LYS A 2 6.41 9.04 14.20
C LYS A 2 5.60 9.14 12.91
N LEU A 3 4.79 8.12 12.62
CA LEU A 3 4.00 8.05 11.39
C LEU A 3 2.51 7.88 11.71
N ARG A 4 1.65 8.65 11.04
CA ARG A 4 0.19 8.57 11.19
C ARG A 4 -0.49 8.56 9.83
N LEU A 5 -1.28 7.54 9.54
CA LEU A 5 -2.10 7.47 8.33
C LEU A 5 -3.17 8.57 8.37
N LEU A 6 -3.21 9.41 7.33
CA LEU A 6 -4.18 10.49 7.16
C LEU A 6 -5.31 10.08 6.23
N ALA A 7 -4.96 9.46 5.11
CA ALA A 7 -5.90 9.06 4.08
C ALA A 7 -5.45 7.77 3.40
N SER A 8 -6.42 7.01 2.92
CA SER A 8 -6.20 5.83 2.10
C SER A 8 -7.29 5.74 1.05
N THR A 9 -6.97 5.21 -0.12
CA THR A 9 -8.01 4.76 -1.07
C THR A 9 -8.99 3.82 -0.34
N PRO A 10 -10.31 4.03 -0.45
CA PRO A 10 -11.28 3.16 0.19
C PRO A 10 -11.28 1.77 -0.50
N SER A 11 -11.61 0.73 0.27
CA SER A 11 -11.83 -0.62 -0.25
C SER A 11 -10.71 -1.16 -1.14
N VAL A 12 -9.46 -0.97 -0.72
CA VAL A 12 -8.26 -1.29 -1.52
C VAL A 12 -8.26 -2.74 -2.01
N ASP A 13 -8.67 -3.71 -1.19
CA ASP A 13 -8.74 -5.12 -1.60
C ASP A 13 -9.74 -5.35 -2.76
N ALA A 14 -10.89 -4.68 -2.73
CA ALA A 14 -11.87 -4.79 -3.82
C ALA A 14 -11.33 -4.15 -5.11
N LEU A 15 -10.57 -3.06 -4.99
CA LEU A 15 -9.91 -2.41 -6.12
C LEU A 15 -8.83 -3.30 -6.73
N ILE A 16 -8.00 -3.93 -5.91
CA ILE A 16 -6.98 -4.90 -6.33
C ILE A 16 -7.65 -6.10 -7.02
N ALA A 17 -8.65 -6.72 -6.39
CA ALA A 17 -9.39 -7.84 -6.97
C ALA A 17 -10.07 -7.46 -8.30
N THR A 18 -10.58 -6.23 -8.42
CA THR A 18 -11.14 -5.71 -9.67
C THR A 18 -10.06 -5.64 -10.74
N ALA A 19 -8.91 -5.04 -10.44
CA ALA A 19 -7.78 -4.93 -11.36
C ALA A 19 -7.29 -6.32 -11.82
N MET A 20 -7.22 -7.30 -10.92
CA MET A 20 -6.89 -8.70 -11.25
C MET A 20 -7.90 -9.32 -12.22
N LEU A 21 -9.20 -9.11 -12.01
CA LEU A 21 -10.22 -9.71 -12.87
C LEU A 21 -10.37 -8.98 -14.20
N THR A 22 -10.08 -7.69 -14.27
CA THR A 22 -10.16 -6.92 -15.53
C THR A 22 -9.17 -7.41 -16.57
N THR A 23 -8.03 -7.99 -16.18
CA THR A 23 -7.04 -8.50 -17.12
C THR A 23 -7.42 -9.87 -17.71
N THR A 24 -8.42 -10.54 -17.15
CA THR A 24 -8.75 -11.95 -17.48
C THR A 24 -10.21 -12.22 -17.82
N SER A 25 -11.15 -11.42 -17.32
CA SER A 25 -12.59 -11.76 -17.35
C SER A 25 -13.38 -11.17 -18.52
N GLY A 26 -12.84 -10.18 -19.23
CA GLY A 26 -13.56 -9.43 -20.28
C GLY A 26 -14.74 -8.59 -19.76
N ALA A 27 -15.03 -8.60 -18.46
CA ALA A 27 -16.10 -7.82 -17.85
C ALA A 27 -15.67 -6.36 -17.61
N ALA A 28 -16.62 -5.44 -17.65
CA ALA A 28 -16.37 -4.04 -17.37
C ALA A 28 -15.85 -3.83 -15.92
N PRO A 29 -14.81 -3.01 -15.71
CA PRO A 29 -14.23 -2.77 -14.38
C PRO A 29 -15.25 -2.32 -13.33
N SER A 30 -16.20 -1.45 -13.70
CA SER A 30 -17.24 -0.96 -12.80
C SER A 30 -18.15 -2.08 -12.28
N ASN A 31 -18.56 -2.99 -13.17
CA ASN A 31 -19.40 -4.14 -12.82
C ASN A 31 -18.67 -5.10 -11.88
N LEU A 32 -17.38 -5.33 -12.12
CA LEU A 32 -16.53 -6.15 -11.25
C LEU A 32 -16.39 -5.49 -9.87
N TYR A 33 -16.10 -4.19 -9.82
CA TYR A 33 -15.95 -3.45 -8.57
C TYR A 33 -17.22 -3.53 -7.72
N HIS A 34 -18.39 -3.19 -8.27
CA HIS A 34 -19.64 -3.23 -7.52
C HIS A 34 -19.96 -4.63 -6.99
N ARG A 35 -19.74 -5.68 -7.78
CA ARG A 35 -19.94 -7.07 -7.36
C ARG A 35 -18.97 -7.49 -6.25
N LEU A 36 -17.71 -7.11 -6.36
CA LEU A 36 -16.66 -7.47 -5.40
C LEU A 36 -16.81 -6.69 -4.09
N SER A 37 -17.15 -5.40 -4.16
CA SER A 37 -17.44 -4.59 -2.96
C SER A 37 -18.60 -5.16 -2.13
N ALA A 38 -19.55 -5.85 -2.76
CA ALA A 38 -20.64 -6.55 -2.08
C ALA A 38 -20.28 -7.95 -1.57
N ASN A 39 -19.08 -8.48 -1.87
CA ASN A 39 -18.67 -9.84 -1.55
C ASN A 39 -17.23 -9.90 -0.99
N PRO A 40 -17.02 -9.55 0.30
CA PRO A 40 -15.69 -9.51 0.92
C PRO A 40 -15.02 -10.89 0.98
N VAL A 41 -15.79 -11.98 1.07
CA VAL A 41 -15.26 -13.35 1.06
C VAL A 41 -14.59 -13.64 -0.28
N LYS A 42 -15.24 -13.29 -1.40
CA LYS A 42 -14.67 -13.48 -2.74
C LYS A 42 -13.44 -12.61 -2.97
N VAL A 43 -13.46 -11.38 -2.45
CA VAL A 43 -12.31 -10.47 -2.49
C VAL A 43 -11.10 -11.10 -1.79
N ALA A 44 -11.28 -11.61 -0.58
CA ALA A 44 -10.20 -12.28 0.16
C ALA A 44 -9.64 -13.50 -0.57
N GLU A 45 -10.51 -14.31 -1.20
CA GLU A 45 -10.10 -15.46 -2.02
C GLU A 45 -9.23 -15.03 -3.22
N ILE A 46 -9.59 -13.94 -3.90
CA ILE A 46 -8.87 -13.43 -5.07
C ILE A 46 -7.53 -12.82 -4.65
N VAL A 47 -7.55 -11.88 -3.69
CA VAL A 47 -6.35 -11.20 -3.21
C VAL A 47 -5.37 -12.17 -2.54
N GLY A 48 -5.86 -13.21 -1.86
CA GLY A 48 -5.02 -14.24 -1.26
C GLY A 48 -4.22 -15.09 -2.27
N ARG A 49 -4.61 -15.07 -3.55
CA ARG A 49 -3.87 -15.71 -4.66
C ARG A 49 -2.88 -14.76 -5.33
N LEU A 50 -2.77 -13.52 -4.87
CA LEU A 50 -1.86 -12.55 -5.46
C LEU A 50 -0.41 -13.00 -5.23
N GLU A 51 0.24 -13.40 -6.31
CA GLU A 51 1.69 -13.55 -6.35
C GLU A 51 2.34 -12.20 -6.64
N VAL A 52 3.41 -11.88 -5.91
CA VAL A 52 4.15 -10.59 -5.98
C VAL A 52 4.63 -10.26 -7.40
N GLN A 53 4.69 -11.24 -8.31
CA GLN A 53 5.07 -11.09 -9.71
C GLN A 53 4.14 -10.15 -10.52
N HIS A 54 2.90 -9.91 -10.06
CA HIS A 54 1.96 -8.97 -10.71
C HIS A 54 1.86 -7.63 -9.96
N GLY A 55 3.01 -7.09 -9.54
CA GLY A 55 3.10 -5.90 -8.69
C GLY A 55 2.37 -4.65 -9.20
N SER A 56 2.19 -4.50 -10.51
CA SER A 56 1.45 -3.37 -11.10
C SER A 56 -0.02 -3.30 -10.65
N ILE A 57 -0.63 -4.44 -10.32
CA ILE A 57 -2.03 -4.52 -9.90
C ILE A 57 -2.26 -3.82 -8.55
N ILE A 58 -1.25 -3.82 -7.68
CA ILE A 58 -1.31 -3.18 -6.34
C ILE A 58 -0.84 -1.72 -6.35
N GLU A 59 -0.64 -1.12 -7.52
CA GLU A 59 -0.27 0.29 -7.66
C GLU A 59 -1.47 1.23 -7.75
N HIS A 60 -2.67 0.72 -8.04
CA HIS A 60 -3.90 1.49 -8.28
C HIS A 60 -4.52 2.11 -7.01
N ASN A 61 -3.74 2.35 -5.97
CA ASN A 61 -4.20 2.95 -4.72
C ASN A 61 -3.23 4.02 -4.26
N ARG A 62 -3.67 4.79 -3.27
CA ARG A 62 -2.86 5.80 -2.60
C ARG A 62 -3.06 5.73 -1.10
N LEU A 63 -1.97 5.92 -0.40
CA LEU A 63 -1.88 6.06 1.04
C LEU A 63 -1.10 7.33 1.34
N ASP A 64 -1.62 8.12 2.28
CA ASP A 64 -1.04 9.39 2.68
C ASP A 64 -0.86 9.42 4.19
N TRP A 65 0.32 9.81 4.64
CA TRP A 65 0.69 9.87 6.04
C TRP A 65 1.25 11.23 6.42
N LEU A 66 1.07 11.58 7.69
CA LEU A 66 1.87 12.59 8.37
C LEU A 66 3.05 11.90 9.03
N LEU A 67 4.26 12.33 8.69
CA LEU A 67 5.50 11.88 9.30
C LEU A 67 6.14 13.03 10.10
N GLU A 68 6.45 12.76 11.36
CA GLU A 68 7.35 13.56 12.17
C GLU A 68 8.73 12.89 12.20
N ALA A 69 9.69 13.52 11.52
CA ALA A 69 11.06 13.02 11.38
C ALA A 69 12.04 14.13 11.02
N GLU A 70 13.31 13.95 11.38
CA GLU A 70 14.38 14.82 10.93
C GLU A 70 14.62 14.68 9.42
N GLU A 71 15.21 15.71 8.81
CA GLU A 71 15.54 15.69 7.38
C GLU A 71 16.52 14.56 7.03
N SER A 72 17.49 14.29 7.90
CA SER A 72 18.47 13.20 7.75
C SER A 72 17.81 11.83 7.61
N ASP A 73 16.75 11.62 8.36
CA ASP A 73 15.95 10.41 8.41
C ASP A 73 15.09 10.24 7.15
N VAL A 74 14.48 11.32 6.67
CA VAL A 74 13.74 11.35 5.39
C VAL A 74 14.65 11.08 4.20
N LEU A 75 15.85 11.66 4.18
CA LEU A 75 16.82 11.44 3.10
C LEU A 75 17.26 9.97 3.02
N LYS A 76 17.42 9.28 4.15
CA LYS A 76 17.73 7.83 4.14
C LYS A 76 16.64 7.04 3.41
N VAL A 77 15.37 7.33 3.70
CA VAL A 77 14.23 6.67 3.05
C VAL A 77 14.16 6.99 1.55
N LEU A 78 14.38 8.25 1.17
CA LEU A 78 14.38 8.68 -0.23
C LEU A 78 15.49 8.02 -1.05
N ILE A 79 16.66 7.80 -0.43
CA ILE A 79 17.79 7.12 -1.08
C ILE A 79 17.50 5.62 -1.28
N SER A 80 16.87 4.96 -0.30
CA SER A 80 16.55 3.53 -0.43
C SER A 80 15.35 3.27 -1.35
N ASN A 81 14.39 4.20 -1.45
CA ASN A 81 13.17 3.97 -2.24
C ASN A 81 12.64 5.23 -2.95
N ARG A 82 12.67 5.17 -4.28
CA ARG A 82 12.23 6.24 -5.19
C ARG A 82 10.71 6.38 -5.36
N PHE A 83 9.91 5.45 -4.81
CA PHE A 83 8.46 5.40 -5.02
C PHE A 83 7.67 6.10 -3.92
N PHE A 84 8.32 6.54 -2.84
CA PHE A 84 7.74 7.45 -1.87
C PHE A 84 7.86 8.90 -2.33
N THR A 85 6.78 9.65 -2.17
CA THR A 85 6.79 11.10 -2.33
C THR A 85 6.78 11.75 -0.95
N PHE A 86 7.71 12.68 -0.70
CA PHE A 86 7.77 13.46 0.53
C PHE A 86 7.58 14.94 0.21
N THR A 87 6.65 15.60 0.90
CA THR A 87 6.45 17.05 0.84
C THR A 87 6.69 17.64 2.23
N ARG A 88 7.62 18.59 2.34
CA ARG A 88 7.90 19.26 3.61
C ARG A 88 6.74 20.19 3.98
N LEU A 89 6.19 20.01 5.18
CA LEU A 89 5.11 20.86 5.72
C LEU A 89 5.65 21.89 6.74
N GLY A 90 6.82 21.63 7.34
CA GLY A 90 7.44 22.51 8.32
C GLY A 90 8.77 21.99 8.86
N SER A 91 9.12 22.42 10.08
CA SER A 91 10.27 21.89 10.82
C SER A 91 9.95 20.47 11.28
N ASN A 92 10.55 19.47 10.63
CA ASN A 92 10.41 18.04 10.93
C ASN A 92 9.02 17.43 10.66
N GLN A 93 8.16 18.10 9.89
CA GLN A 93 6.86 17.56 9.49
C GLN A 93 6.81 17.37 7.98
N TRP A 94 6.38 16.18 7.57
CA TRP A 94 6.37 15.75 6.18
C TRP A 94 5.05 15.07 5.84
N LEU A 95 4.48 15.43 4.70
CA LEU A 95 3.45 14.63 4.05
C LEU A 95 4.16 13.54 3.25
N VAL A 96 3.83 12.28 3.55
CA VAL A 96 4.37 11.11 2.86
C VAL A 96 3.25 10.48 2.06
N SER A 97 3.55 10.07 0.83
CA SER A 97 2.53 9.58 -0.09
C SER A 97 3.09 8.47 -0.96
N ALA A 98 2.42 7.32 -0.99
CA ALA A 98 2.85 6.13 -1.74
C ALA A 98 1.67 5.20 -2.08
N ASN A 99 1.89 4.23 -2.96
CA ASN A 99 0.96 3.14 -3.19
C ASN A 99 1.38 1.89 -2.38
N LEU A 100 0.50 0.89 -2.31
CA LEU A 100 0.77 -0.34 -1.58
C LEU A 100 1.96 -1.13 -2.11
N ARG A 101 2.23 -1.09 -3.42
CA ARG A 101 3.43 -1.71 -3.99
C ARG A 101 4.70 -1.18 -3.33
N ALA A 102 4.84 0.14 -3.28
CA ALA A 102 5.99 0.80 -2.68
C ALA A 102 6.13 0.44 -1.19
N VAL A 103 5.02 0.35 -0.46
CA VAL A 103 5.02 -0.09 0.94
C VAL A 103 5.50 -1.54 1.07
N VAL A 104 4.90 -2.47 0.31
CA VAL A 104 5.26 -3.90 0.36
C VAL A 104 6.74 -4.09 0.03
N GLU A 105 7.21 -3.49 -1.07
CA GLU A 105 8.61 -3.57 -1.49
C GLU A 105 9.56 -3.00 -0.42
N TYR A 106 9.23 -1.84 0.15
CA TYR A 106 10.05 -1.23 1.21
C TYR A 106 10.07 -2.09 2.48
N THR A 107 8.93 -2.64 2.88
CA THR A 107 8.84 -3.41 4.13
C THR A 107 9.64 -4.71 4.09
N ALA A 108 9.92 -5.25 2.91
CA ALA A 108 10.80 -6.40 2.75
C ALA A 108 12.28 -6.11 3.11
N GLU A 109 12.69 -4.83 3.09
CA GLU A 109 14.03 -4.39 3.50
C GLU A 109 14.16 -4.26 5.03
N GLY A 110 13.04 -4.10 5.74
CA GLY A 110 12.97 -3.95 7.20
C GLY A 110 13.36 -2.56 7.72
N GLY A 111 13.55 -2.46 9.04
CA GLY A 111 13.94 -1.23 9.73
C GLY A 111 12.78 -0.42 10.33
N GLU A 112 13.11 0.62 11.10
CA GLU A 112 12.14 1.39 11.89
C GLU A 112 11.00 1.97 11.03
N PHE A 113 11.32 2.54 9.87
CA PHE A 113 10.29 3.13 8.99
C PHE A 113 9.37 2.06 8.38
N ALA A 114 9.90 0.86 8.09
CA ALA A 114 9.11 -0.26 7.59
C ALA A 114 8.10 -0.74 8.64
N GLU A 115 8.54 -0.88 9.90
CA GLU A 115 7.66 -1.25 11.02
C GLU A 115 6.54 -0.21 11.22
N LEU A 116 6.90 1.08 11.18
CA LEU A 116 5.91 2.17 11.25
C LEU A 116 4.90 2.13 10.10
N LEU A 117 5.34 1.86 8.87
CA LEU A 117 4.45 1.71 7.73
C LEU A 117 3.45 0.57 7.94
N LEU A 118 3.93 -0.63 8.32
CA LEU A 118 3.08 -1.81 8.56
C LEU A 118 2.05 -1.53 9.66
N GLU A 119 2.49 -1.02 10.80
CA GLU A 119 1.61 -0.71 11.92
C GLU A 119 0.56 0.35 11.55
N SER A 120 0.94 1.36 10.78
CA SER A 120 0.03 2.44 10.39
C SER A 120 -1.10 2.01 9.45
N ILE A 121 -0.94 0.89 8.74
CA ILE A 121 -1.93 0.42 7.76
C ILE A 121 -2.64 -0.88 8.15
N LYS A 122 -2.22 -1.57 9.22
CA LYS A 122 -2.78 -2.88 9.60
C LYS A 122 -4.30 -2.89 9.75
N GLU A 123 -4.90 -1.81 10.26
CA GLU A 123 -6.35 -1.71 10.45
C GLU A 123 -7.09 -1.53 9.13
N LYS A 124 -6.48 -0.86 8.15
CA LYS A 124 -7.07 -0.59 6.84
C LYS A 124 -6.77 -1.70 5.84
N TRP A 125 -5.68 -2.42 6.04
CA TRP A 125 -5.27 -3.53 5.19
C TRP A 125 -4.63 -4.66 6.01
N PRO A 126 -5.44 -5.53 6.65
CA PRO A 126 -4.93 -6.61 7.50
C PRO A 126 -4.03 -7.61 6.77
N GLN A 127 -4.22 -7.75 5.45
CA GLN A 127 -3.47 -8.67 4.60
C GLN A 127 -2.00 -8.24 4.39
N VAL A 128 -1.62 -7.02 4.80
CA VAL A 128 -0.27 -6.46 4.60
C VAL A 128 0.85 -7.38 5.10
N HIS A 129 0.65 -8.08 6.21
CA HIS A 129 1.65 -8.98 6.80
C HIS A 129 1.86 -10.26 5.98
N ALA A 130 0.87 -10.69 5.18
CA ALA A 130 1.04 -11.80 4.26
C ALA A 130 1.99 -11.45 3.10
N PHE A 131 2.16 -10.15 2.80
CA PHE A 131 3.04 -9.65 1.76
C PHE A 131 4.41 -9.19 2.29
N GLY A 132 4.47 -8.64 3.51
CA GLY A 132 5.70 -8.11 4.14
C GLY A 132 6.75 -9.13 4.60
N GLY A 133 6.56 -10.43 4.35
CA GLY A 133 7.44 -11.50 4.84
C GLY A 133 7.94 -12.48 3.78
N ARG A 134 7.52 -12.34 2.51
CA ARG A 134 7.99 -13.20 1.42
C ARG A 134 9.18 -12.56 0.73
N LYS A 135 10.39 -13.01 1.05
CA LYS A 135 11.53 -12.84 0.13
C LYS A 135 11.19 -13.57 -1.19
N PRO A 136 11.52 -12.98 -2.35
CA PRO A 136 11.48 -13.71 -3.62
C PRO A 136 12.39 -14.94 -3.57
#